data_AF-A0A1G8CLD2-F1
#
_entry.id   AF-A0A1G8CLD2-F1
#
_cell.length_a   1.000
_cell.length_b   1.000
_cell.length_c   1.000
_cell.angle_alpha   90.00
_cell.angle_beta   90.00
_cell.angle_gamma   90.00
#
_symmetry.space_group_name_H-M   'P 1'
#
loop_
_entity.id
_entity.type
_entity.pdbx_description
1 polymer ?
#
loop_
_entity_poly.entity_id
_entity_poly.type
_entity_poly.pdbx_seq_one_letter_code
_entity_poly.pdbx_strand_id
1 'polypeptide(L)'
;MSFLGLRLDQPYHEAIYCTFSKLGGSAGLMQVVFNNDVHAHQGPYLTFDDTIRGFGIQYQEFKPAYQQFAFKKDGEQGVLTCKGNGYQFSMRFSLAEE
;
A
#
# COMPACT_ATOMS: atom_id res chain seq x y z
N MET A 1 9.51 -6.38 -3.95
CA MET A 1 10.02 -5.10 -4.49
C MET A 1 10.03 -5.11 -6.02
N SER A 2 10.63 -6.09 -6.70
CA SER A 2 10.53 -6.20 -8.18
C SER A 2 9.11 -6.44 -8.72
N PHE A 3 8.25 -7.12 -7.96
CA PHE A 3 6.87 -7.44 -8.36
C PHE A 3 5.97 -6.23 -8.64
N LEU A 4 6.25 -5.08 -8.01
CA LEU A 4 5.48 -3.85 -8.20
C LEU A 4 6.28 -2.78 -8.97
N GLY A 5 7.39 -3.17 -9.61
CA GLY A 5 8.31 -2.21 -10.24
C GLY A 5 9.03 -1.28 -9.25
N LEU A 6 8.98 -1.57 -7.94
CA LEU A 6 9.52 -0.70 -6.91
C LEU A 6 11.04 -0.80 -6.84
N ARG A 7 11.68 0.35 -7.05
CA ARG A 7 13.12 0.56 -7.01
C ARG A 7 13.57 1.24 -5.73
N LEU A 8 14.59 0.71 -5.06
CA LEU A 8 15.10 1.24 -3.79
C LEU A 8 15.82 2.59 -3.93
N ASP A 9 16.38 2.86 -5.10
CA ASP A 9 17.11 4.09 -5.45
C ASP A 9 16.20 5.27 -5.79
N GLN A 10 14.89 5.03 -5.93
CA GLN A 10 13.92 6.06 -6.27
C GLN A 10 13.12 6.47 -5.02
N PRO A 11 13.06 7.77 -4.68
CA PRO A 11 12.34 8.25 -3.49
C PRO A 11 10.82 8.20 -3.66
N TYR A 12 10.32 8.37 -4.89
CA TYR A 12 8.90 8.39 -5.23
C TYR A 12 8.62 7.47 -6.41
N HIS A 13 7.66 6.56 -6.28
CA HIS A 13 7.20 5.70 -7.36
C HIS A 13 5.92 6.24 -7.98
N GLU A 14 5.64 5.85 -9.22
CA GLU A 14 4.35 6.13 -9.82
C GLU A 14 3.22 5.47 -9.01
N ALA A 15 2.04 6.08 -9.06
CA ALA A 15 0.87 5.55 -8.37
C ALA A 15 0.46 4.21 -8.99
N ILE A 16 0.35 3.18 -8.16
CA ILE A 16 -0.04 1.84 -8.59
C ILE A 16 -1.50 1.64 -8.23
N TYR A 17 -2.28 1.14 -9.19
CA TYR A 17 -3.66 0.74 -8.93
C TYR A 17 -3.69 -0.61 -8.23
N CYS A 18 -4.55 -0.71 -7.22
CA CYS A 18 -4.79 -1.94 -6.49
C CYS A 18 -6.28 -2.09 -6.16
N THR A 19 -6.68 -3.32 -5.87
CA THR A 19 -7.96 -3.57 -5.22
C THR A 19 -7.77 -3.45 -3.71
N PHE A 20 -8.28 -2.38 -3.13
CA PHE A 20 -8.28 -2.14 -1.70
C PHE A 20 -9.46 -2.85 -1.03
N SER A 21 -9.24 -3.40 0.15
CA SER A 21 -10.27 -4.00 0.99
C SER A 21 -9.99 -3.74 2.46
N LYS A 22 -10.92 -3.05 3.13
CA LYS A 22 -10.92 -2.90 4.59
C LYS A 22 -11.47 -4.16 5.25
N LEU A 23 -10.86 -4.59 6.35
CA LEU A 23 -11.38 -5.72 7.12
C LEU A 23 -12.80 -5.42 7.63
N GLY A 24 -13.76 -6.26 7.25
CA GLY A 24 -15.17 -6.10 7.64
C GLY A 24 -15.85 -4.88 7.02
N GLY A 25 -15.28 -4.29 5.96
CA GLY A 25 -15.79 -3.09 5.31
C GLY A 25 -15.91 -3.21 3.80
N SER A 26 -15.96 -2.07 3.14
CA SER A 26 -16.02 -1.94 1.69
C SER A 26 -14.68 -2.28 1.01
N ALA A 27 -14.78 -2.68 -0.25
CA ALA A 27 -13.66 -2.91 -1.15
C ALA A 27 -13.86 -2.13 -2.45
N GLY A 28 -12.78 -1.74 -3.10
CA GLY A 28 -12.82 -0.94 -4.33
C GLY A 28 -11.44 -0.73 -4.93
N LEU A 29 -11.41 -0.17 -6.13
CA LEU A 29 -10.16 0.23 -6.78
C LEU A 29 -9.61 1.47 -6.09
N MET A 30 -8.30 1.48 -5.84
CA MET A 30 -7.61 2.60 -5.23
C MET A 30 -6.19 2.72 -5.75
N GLN A 31 -5.70 3.96 -5.79
CA GLN A 31 -4.30 4.26 -6.09
C GLN A 31 -3.49 4.27 -4.79
N VAL A 32 -2.33 3.65 -4.83
CA VAL A 32 -1.34 3.72 -3.75
C VAL A 32 0.00 4.17 -4.32
N VAL A 33 0.62 5.12 -3.64
CA VAL A 33 1.98 5.56 -3.93
C VAL A 33 2.89 4.91 -2.91
N PHE A 34 3.95 4.27 -3.41
CA PHE A 34 5.04 3.79 -2.58
C PHE A 34 6.12 4.86 -2.54
N ASN A 35 6.59 5.17 -1.34
CA ASN A 35 7.62 6.15 -1.12
C ASN A 35 8.78 5.49 -0.38
N ASN A 36 10.00 5.77 -0.80
CA ASN A 36 11.19 5.40 -0.06
C ASN A 36 11.71 6.63 0.66
N ASP A 37 11.63 6.62 1.99
CA ASP A 37 12.28 7.65 2.79
C ASP A 37 13.78 7.36 2.90
N VAL A 38 14.53 7.82 1.89
CA VAL A 38 15.98 7.58 1.77
C VAL A 38 16.78 8.37 2.83
N HIS A 39 16.16 9.38 3.47
CA HIS A 39 16.86 10.31 4.35
C HIS A 39 16.41 10.27 5.82
N ALA A 40 15.19 9.85 6.15
CA ALA A 40 14.66 9.99 7.52
C ALA A 40 14.66 8.73 8.39
N HIS A 41 15.33 7.63 8.01
CA HIS A 41 15.37 6.36 8.77
C HIS A 41 13.99 5.71 9.05
N GLN A 42 12.88 6.21 8.48
CA GLN A 42 11.53 5.71 8.75
C GLN A 42 11.10 4.56 7.80
N GLY A 43 11.96 4.20 6.84
CA GLY A 43 11.71 3.11 5.91
C GLY A 43 10.66 3.44 4.83
N PRO A 44 10.32 2.48 3.96
CA PRO A 44 9.34 2.68 2.91
C PRO A 44 7.95 2.88 3.50
N TYR A 45 7.20 3.85 2.99
CA TYR A 45 5.85 4.18 3.44
C TYR A 45 4.87 4.26 2.27
N LEU A 46 3.58 4.15 2.57
CA LEU A 46 2.51 4.26 1.59
C LEU A 46 1.82 5.61 1.71
N THR A 47 1.41 6.17 0.58
CA THR A 47 0.52 7.33 0.55
C THR A 47 -0.68 7.04 -0.33
N PHE A 48 -1.84 7.49 0.11
CA PHE A 48 -3.12 7.40 -0.59
C PHE A 48 -3.71 8.79 -0.74
N ASP A 49 -4.61 8.94 -1.71
CA ASP A 49 -5.41 10.16 -1.88
C ASP A 49 -6.59 10.21 -0.87
N ASP A 50 -7.46 11.22 -1.01
CA ASP A 50 -8.65 11.37 -0.16
C ASP A 50 -9.67 10.21 -0.29
N THR A 51 -9.58 9.36 -1.31
CA THR A 51 -10.55 8.27 -1.51
C THR A 51 -10.50 7.24 -0.39
N ILE A 52 -9.34 7.08 0.27
CA ILE A 52 -9.16 6.16 1.40
C ILE A 52 -10.11 6.48 2.57
N ARG A 53 -10.49 7.76 2.73
CA ARG A 53 -11.44 8.22 3.76
C ARG A 53 -12.85 7.69 3.49
N GLY A 54 -13.22 7.49 2.23
CA GLY A 54 -14.47 6.86 1.83
C GLY A 54 -14.60 5.41 2.32
N PHE A 55 -13.48 4.74 2.59
CA PHE A 55 -13.44 3.41 3.20
C PHE A 55 -13.41 3.46 4.74
N GLY A 56 -13.54 4.64 5.34
CA GLY A 56 -13.50 4.83 6.79
C GLY A 56 -12.11 4.59 7.38
N ILE A 57 -11.06 4.96 6.65
CA ILE A 57 -9.67 5.00 7.11
C ILE A 57 -9.24 6.48 7.07
N GLN A 58 -8.89 7.03 8.23
CA GLN A 58 -8.69 8.48 8.36
C GLN A 58 -7.32 8.95 7.85
N TYR A 59 -6.32 8.06 7.92
CA TYR A 59 -4.95 8.37 7.55
C TYR A 59 -4.74 8.18 6.04
N GLN A 60 -3.91 9.04 5.46
CA GLN A 60 -3.46 8.96 4.07
C GLN A 60 -2.05 8.42 3.95
N GLU A 61 -1.24 8.61 4.99
CA GLU A 61 0.15 8.18 5.02
C GLU A 61 0.32 7.04 5.99
N PHE A 62 1.04 6.02 5.53
CA PHE A 62 1.27 4.82 6.30
C PHE A 62 2.75 4.46 6.39
N LYS A 63 3.37 4.76 7.55
CA LYS A 63 4.77 4.48 7.87
C LYS A 63 4.98 3.23 8.76
N PRO A 64 6.07 2.46 8.57
CA PRO A 64 6.38 1.25 9.34
C PRO A 64 6.51 1.45 10.85
N ALA A 65 6.88 2.66 11.29
CA ALA A 65 7.01 2.98 12.71
C ALA A 65 5.69 2.88 13.49
N TYR A 66 4.54 3.00 12.81
CA TYR A 66 3.23 3.08 13.44
C TYR A 66 2.29 1.91 13.09
N GLN A 67 2.66 1.07 12.12
CA GLN A 67 1.87 -0.08 11.67
C GLN A 67 2.73 -1.21 11.15
N GLN A 68 2.10 -2.38 11.09
CA GLN A 68 2.68 -3.60 10.56
C GLN A 68 2.28 -3.79 9.10
N PHE A 69 3.28 -4.08 8.28
CA PHE A 69 3.11 -4.45 6.87
C PHE A 69 3.47 -5.92 6.68
N ALA A 70 2.65 -6.63 5.91
CA ALA A 70 2.94 -8.00 5.48
C ALA A 70 2.62 -8.15 4.00
N PHE A 71 3.59 -8.57 3.21
CA PHE A 71 3.41 -8.83 1.79
C PHE A 71 3.45 -10.33 1.51
N LYS A 72 2.44 -10.85 0.80
CA LYS A 72 2.42 -12.22 0.28
C LYS A 72 2.27 -12.17 -1.23
N LYS A 73 3.11 -12.94 -1.93
CA LYS A 73 3.03 -13.12 -3.38
C LYS A 73 2.55 -14.54 -3.66
N ASP A 74 1.60 -14.69 -4.57
CA ASP A 74 1.12 -15.97 -5.10
C ASP A 74 0.97 -15.85 -6.63
N GLY A 75 1.90 -16.47 -7.37
CA GLY A 75 1.98 -16.32 -8.83
C GLY A 75 2.11 -14.86 -9.26
N GLU A 76 1.13 -14.40 -10.04
CA GLU A 76 1.01 -13.03 -10.57
C GLU A 76 0.20 -12.09 -9.67
N GLN A 77 -0.20 -12.56 -8.49
CA GLN A 77 -0.94 -11.79 -7.52
C GLN A 77 -0.06 -11.46 -6.31
N GLY A 78 -0.17 -10.23 -5.83
CA GLY A 78 0.48 -9.74 -4.62
C GLY A 78 -0.55 -9.18 -3.67
N VAL A 79 -0.47 -9.54 -2.40
CA VAL A 79 -1.33 -9.02 -1.34
C VAL A 79 -0.47 -8.33 -0.28
N LEU A 80 -0.63 -7.02 -0.15
CA LEU A 80 -0.05 -6.23 0.93
C LEU A 80 -1.10 -5.98 2.00
N THR A 81 -0.86 -6.48 3.20
CA THR A 81 -1.71 -6.23 4.37
C THR A 81 -1.08 -5.15 5.23
N CYS A 82 -1.89 -4.18 5.66
CA CYS A 82 -1.52 -3.14 6.61
C CYS A 82 -2.40 -3.25 7.85
N LYS A 83 -1.78 -3.24 9.03
CA LYS A 83 -2.47 -3.25 10.32
C LYS A 83 -1.90 -2.19 11.25
N GLY A 84 -2.75 -1.27 11.68
CA GLY A 84 -2.42 -0.24 12.68
C GLY A 84 -3.39 -0.27 13.84
N ASN A 85 -3.32 0.74 14.70
CA ASN A 85 -4.23 0.86 15.83
C ASN A 85 -5.64 1.27 15.36
N GLY A 86 -6.60 0.35 15.47
CA GLY A 86 -8.01 0.61 15.09
C GLY A 86 -8.32 0.45 13.60
N TYR A 87 -7.38 0.00 12.77
CA TYR A 87 -7.65 -0.32 11.37
C TYR A 87 -6.82 -1.50 10.84
N GLN A 88 -7.41 -2.21 9.88
CA GLN A 88 -6.73 -3.24 9.12
C GLN A 88 -7.30 -3.25 7.70
N PHE A 89 -6.42 -3.27 6.71
CA PHE A 89 -6.79 -3.36 5.31
C PHE A 89 -5.78 -4.17 4.51
N SER A 90 -6.19 -4.58 3.32
CA SER A 90 -5.33 -5.26 2.36
C SER A 90 -5.46 -4.62 0.99
N MET A 91 -4.37 -4.64 0.24
CA MET A 91 -4.30 -4.23 -1.15
C MET A 91 -3.90 -5.44 -1.97
N ARG A 92 -4.68 -5.74 -3.00
CA ARG A 92 -4.36 -6.77 -3.98
C ARG A 92 -3.87 -6.12 -5.26
N PHE A 93 -2.72 -6.59 -5.71
CA PHE A 93 -2.07 -6.17 -6.94
C PHE A 93 -2.06 -7.37 -7.88
N SER A 94 -2.40 -7.12 -9.13
CA SER A 94 -2.23 -8.08 -10.21
C SER A 94 -1.22 -7.48 -11.17
N LEU A 95 -0.21 -8.25 -11.57
CA LEU A 95 0.53 -7.92 -12.77
C LEU A 95 -0.47 -8.10 -13.91
N ALA A 96 -1.01 -7.01 -14.44
CA ALA A 96 -1.65 -7.09 -15.74
C ALA A 96 -0.54 -7.43 -16.73
N GLU A 97 -0.65 -8.58 -17.42
CA GLU A 97 0.13 -8.81 -18.63
C GLU A 97 -0.15 -7.62 -19.57
N GLU A 98 0.89 -6.87 -19.93
CA GLU A 98 0.85 -5.91 -21.05
C GLU A 98 0.52 -6.63 -22.36
#